data_AF-A0A369CKQ8-F1
#
_entry.id   AF-A0A369CKQ8-F1
#
_cell.length_a   1.000
_cell.length_b   1.000
_cell.length_c   1.000
_cell.angle_alpha   90.00
_cell.angle_beta   90.00
_cell.angle_gamma   90.00
#
_symmetry.space_group_name_H-M   'P 1'
#
loop_
_entity.id
_entity.type
_entity.pdbx_description
1 polymer ?
#
loop_
_entity_poly.entity_id
_entity_poly.type
_entity_poly.pdbx_seq_one_letter_code
_entity_poly.pdbx_strand_id
1 'polypeptide(L)'
;MSTDEKIALRNSWLKVGVIGSATAVLVVKIWQADFTQAFSGFDFSDLLSLFLAIFSISLAVLFYLKATDTSNVFYDNTYRFTKDVSEILGRVEAGFGERLRHLDEGYTGLKSAVEKLPFDRAKAEEEIKEEEEQLQKVEQERVELIESLAKRAQLQEEEKRSLFTRLEEQDKELSSARRELHFLRRRLHAAEVVDEDLVRRIPSHVRHMLNKAVGLKVLDEISHGAPMRIINRRFNALRDELPTRFIEELREFGIVDSDGELTRIGFELLKSINSERS
;
A
#
# COMPACT_ATOMS: atom_id res chain seq x y z
N MET A 1 -30.32 -45.46 68.46
CA MET A 1 -31.08 -44.21 68.29
C MET A 1 -30.97 -43.41 69.57
N SER A 2 -30.15 -42.36 69.58
CA SER A 2 -29.77 -41.62 70.79
C SER A 2 -30.93 -40.73 71.28
N THR A 3 -30.91 -40.33 72.55
CA THR A 3 -31.88 -39.39 73.13
C THR A 3 -31.94 -38.06 72.36
N ASP A 4 -30.84 -37.64 71.75
CA ASP A 4 -30.76 -36.42 70.94
C ASP A 4 -31.52 -36.53 69.61
N GLU A 5 -31.49 -37.70 68.96
CA GLU A 5 -32.26 -37.95 67.73
C GLU A 5 -33.77 -37.88 67.97
N LYS A 6 -34.25 -38.34 69.13
CA LYS A 6 -35.68 -38.25 69.52
C LYS A 6 -36.12 -36.81 69.77
N ILE A 7 -35.25 -35.98 70.34
CA ILE A 7 -35.53 -34.56 70.61
C ILE A 7 -35.55 -33.76 69.29
N ALA A 8 -34.61 -34.05 68.37
CA ALA A 8 -34.56 -33.43 67.05
C ALA A 8 -35.80 -33.76 66.20
N LEU A 9 -36.24 -35.03 66.21
CA LEU A 9 -37.44 -35.46 65.50
C LEU A 9 -38.70 -34.75 66.04
N ARG A 10 -38.86 -34.65 67.37
CA ARG A 10 -40.00 -33.97 68.01
C ARG A 10 -40.06 -32.48 67.67
N ASN A 11 -38.91 -31.80 67.63
CA ASN A 11 -38.84 -30.38 67.25
C ASN A 11 -39.19 -30.17 65.76
N SER A 12 -38.78 -31.09 64.89
CA SER A 12 -39.15 -31.05 63.46
C SER A 12 -40.66 -31.19 63.25
N TRP A 13 -41.29 -32.16 63.93
CA TRP A 13 -42.76 -32.33 63.87
C TRP A 13 -43.53 -31.13 64.44
N LEU A 14 -43.02 -30.49 65.50
CA LEU A 14 -43.60 -29.25 66.01
C LEU A 14 -43.49 -28.10 65.01
N LYS A 15 -42.35 -27.94 64.32
CA LYS A 15 -42.20 -26.92 63.27
C LYS A 15 -43.14 -27.16 62.10
N VAL A 16 -43.29 -28.41 61.66
CA VAL A 16 -44.24 -28.78 60.60
C VAL A 16 -45.67 -28.49 61.05
N GLY A 17 -46.03 -28.80 62.30
CA GLY A 17 -47.34 -28.48 62.87
C GLY A 17 -47.61 -26.96 62.93
N VAL A 18 -46.61 -26.16 63.33
CA VAL A 18 -46.72 -24.69 63.40
C VAL A 18 -46.84 -24.09 61.99
N ILE A 19 -46.05 -24.56 61.03
CA ILE A 19 -46.13 -24.12 59.63
C ILE A 19 -47.48 -24.51 59.03
N GLY A 20 -47.94 -25.74 59.28
CA GLY A 20 -49.25 -26.22 58.83
C GLY A 20 -50.40 -25.39 59.41
N SER A 21 -50.35 -25.08 60.71
CA SER A 21 -51.30 -24.20 61.39
C SER A 21 -51.29 -22.78 60.81
N ALA A 22 -50.11 -22.16 60.64
CA ALA A 22 -50.00 -20.83 60.05
C ALA A 22 -50.54 -20.79 58.61
N THR A 23 -50.28 -21.83 57.82
CA THR A 23 -50.80 -21.97 56.46
C THR A 23 -52.32 -22.11 56.46
N ALA A 24 -52.88 -22.92 57.36
CA ALA A 24 -54.32 -23.07 57.51
C ALA A 24 -55.01 -21.76 57.90
N VAL A 25 -54.41 -20.98 58.82
CA VAL A 25 -54.92 -19.66 59.20
C VAL A 25 -54.90 -18.68 58.02
N LEU A 26 -53.84 -18.70 57.20
CA LEU A 26 -53.77 -17.88 55.99
C LEU A 26 -54.86 -18.26 54.99
N VAL A 27 -55.07 -19.55 54.75
CA VAL A 27 -56.13 -20.03 53.84
C VAL A 27 -57.52 -19.63 54.34
N VAL A 28 -57.80 -19.77 55.64
CA VAL A 28 -59.08 -19.35 56.22
C VAL A 28 -59.27 -17.84 56.11
N LYS A 29 -58.22 -17.05 56.36
CA LYS A 29 -58.28 -15.59 56.20
C LYS A 29 -58.51 -15.17 54.75
N ILE A 30 -57.88 -15.85 53.80
CA ILE A 30 -58.08 -15.61 52.36
C ILE A 30 -59.51 -16.00 51.98
N TRP A 31 -60.03 -17.10 52.51
CA TRP A 31 -61.39 -17.58 52.18
C TRP A 31 -62.50 -16.72 52.79
N GLN A 32 -62.26 -16.15 53.97
CA GLN A 32 -63.16 -15.18 54.61
C GLN A 32 -62.94 -13.75 54.12
N ALA A 33 -61.95 -13.50 53.26
CA ALA A 33 -61.78 -12.19 52.67
C ALA A 33 -62.92 -11.97 51.67
N ASP A 34 -63.76 -10.98 51.95
CA ASP A 34 -64.79 -10.52 51.02
C ASP A 34 -64.13 -9.80 49.84
N PHE A 35 -63.65 -10.58 48.87
CA PHE A 35 -63.05 -10.08 47.62
C PHE A 35 -64.00 -9.18 46.84
N THR A 36 -65.32 -9.32 47.06
CA THR A 36 -66.35 -8.44 46.52
C THR A 36 -66.13 -6.97 46.88
N GLN A 37 -65.61 -6.65 48.07
CA GLN A 37 -65.33 -5.28 48.46
C GLN A 37 -63.99 -4.76 47.89
N ALA A 38 -63.00 -5.65 47.73
CA ALA A 38 -61.69 -5.32 47.16
C ALA A 38 -61.73 -5.01 45.65
N PHE A 39 -62.63 -5.65 44.89
CA PHE A 39 -62.80 -5.42 43.46
C PHE A 39 -63.93 -4.43 43.12
N SER A 40 -64.73 -4.01 44.11
CA SER A 40 -65.85 -3.08 43.89
C SER A 40 -65.44 -1.67 43.44
N GLY A 41 -64.19 -1.27 43.69
CA GLY A 41 -63.61 -0.01 43.19
C GLY A 41 -62.55 -0.21 42.10
N PHE A 42 -62.45 -1.41 41.53
CA PHE A 42 -61.46 -1.73 40.50
C PHE A 42 -62.14 -1.70 39.13
N ASP A 43 -62.02 -0.56 38.46
CA ASP A 43 -62.63 -0.39 37.14
C ASP A 43 -61.80 -1.08 36.07
N PHE A 44 -62.43 -1.38 34.93
CA PHE A 44 -61.73 -1.95 33.77
C PHE A 44 -60.54 -1.09 33.31
N SER A 45 -60.62 0.23 33.50
CA SER A 45 -59.53 1.17 33.24
C SER A 45 -58.30 0.91 34.11
N ASP A 46 -58.49 0.52 35.36
CA ASP A 46 -57.40 0.20 36.29
C ASP A 46 -56.73 -1.12 35.90
N LEU A 47 -57.53 -2.11 35.48
CA LEU A 47 -57.03 -3.38 34.95
C LEU A 47 -56.22 -3.18 33.67
N LEU A 48 -56.72 -2.34 32.75
CA LEU A 48 -56.04 -1.99 31.52
C LEU A 48 -54.71 -1.25 31.80
N SER A 49 -54.72 -0.32 32.75
CA SER A 49 -53.53 0.45 33.15
C SER A 49 -52.47 -0.45 33.79
N LEU A 50 -52.89 -1.40 34.63
CA LEU A 50 -52.00 -2.40 35.22
C LEU A 50 -51.37 -3.29 34.13
N PHE A 51 -52.17 -3.73 33.16
CA PHE A 51 -51.68 -4.55 32.05
C PHE A 51 -50.70 -3.77 31.17
N LEU A 52 -51.00 -2.50 30.87
CA LEU A 52 -50.14 -1.61 30.10
C LEU A 52 -48.82 -1.32 30.83
N ALA A 53 -48.86 -1.14 32.15
CA ALA A 53 -47.68 -0.93 32.97
C ALA A 53 -46.77 -2.16 32.96
N ILE A 54 -47.32 -3.36 33.18
CA ILE A 54 -46.54 -4.61 33.13
C ILE A 54 -45.96 -4.81 31.73
N PHE A 55 -46.76 -4.59 30.67
CA PHE A 55 -46.30 -4.71 29.29
C PHE A 55 -45.17 -3.72 28.96
N SER A 56 -45.27 -2.48 29.42
CA SER A 56 -44.24 -1.45 29.23
C SER A 56 -42.94 -1.82 29.96
N ILE A 57 -43.02 -2.31 31.19
CA ILE A 57 -41.86 -2.80 31.95
C ILE A 57 -41.22 -4.00 31.23
N SER A 58 -42.01 -4.96 30.76
CA SER A 58 -41.51 -6.11 30.00
C SER A 58 -40.82 -5.70 28.70
N LEU A 59 -41.40 -4.76 27.95
CA LEU A 59 -40.78 -4.21 26.74
C LEU A 59 -39.47 -3.50 27.04
N ALA A 60 -39.41 -2.70 28.12
CA ALA A 60 -38.19 -2.02 28.52
C ALA A 60 -37.07 -3.01 28.87
N VAL A 61 -37.39 -4.08 29.61
CA VAL A 61 -36.43 -5.15 29.92
C VAL A 61 -35.98 -5.89 28.66
N LEU A 62 -36.90 -6.22 27.75
CA LEU A 62 -36.57 -6.87 26.48
C LEU A 62 -35.67 -5.98 25.60
N PHE A 63 -35.96 -4.68 25.51
CA PHE A 63 -35.11 -3.74 24.80
C PHE A 63 -33.74 -3.58 25.45
N TYR A 64 -33.66 -3.54 26.78
CA TYR A 64 -32.39 -3.48 27.50
C TYR A 64 -31.51 -4.71 27.21
N LEU A 65 -32.09 -5.91 27.29
CA LEU A 65 -31.36 -7.15 26.99
C LEU A 65 -30.93 -7.21 25.52
N LYS A 66 -31.85 -6.90 24.59
CA LYS A 66 -31.54 -6.87 23.15
C LYS A 66 -30.45 -5.85 22.82
N ALA A 67 -30.52 -4.66 23.40
CA ALA A 67 -29.52 -3.61 23.19
C ALA A 67 -28.17 -4.01 23.76
N THR A 68 -28.14 -4.63 24.95
CA THR A 68 -26.91 -5.11 25.60
C THR A 68 -26.27 -6.23 24.79
N ASP A 69 -27.05 -7.23 24.35
CA ASP A 69 -26.56 -8.34 23.53
C ASP A 69 -26.04 -7.83 22.17
N THR A 70 -26.78 -6.95 21.52
CA THR A 70 -26.38 -6.36 20.23
C THR A 70 -25.13 -5.48 20.40
N SER A 71 -25.03 -4.73 21.48
CA SER A 71 -23.89 -3.87 21.77
C SER A 71 -22.63 -4.69 22.06
N ASN A 72 -22.74 -5.77 22.84
CA ASN A 72 -21.60 -6.65 23.13
C ASN A 72 -21.07 -7.33 21.86
N VAL A 73 -21.97 -7.80 20.99
CA VAL A 73 -21.59 -8.37 19.68
C VAL A 73 -20.97 -7.30 18.78
N PHE A 74 -21.52 -6.08 18.77
CA PHE A 74 -20.97 -4.97 18.00
C PHE A 74 -19.56 -4.59 18.48
N TYR A 75 -19.34 -4.50 19.79
CA TYR A 75 -18.02 -4.19 20.35
C TYR A 75 -16.99 -5.29 20.09
N ASP A 76 -17.34 -6.58 20.24
CA ASP A 76 -16.42 -7.68 19.94
C ASP A 76 -16.07 -7.73 18.45
N ASN A 77 -17.06 -7.53 17.57
CA ASN A 77 -16.83 -7.47 16.12
C ASN A 77 -15.99 -6.26 15.73
N THR A 78 -16.25 -5.08 16.29
CA THR A 78 -15.47 -3.86 16.02
C THR A 78 -14.03 -4.01 16.49
N TYR A 79 -13.84 -4.60 17.67
CA TYR A 79 -12.51 -4.84 18.22
C TYR A 79 -11.73 -5.90 17.41
N ARG A 80 -12.35 -7.04 17.11
CA ARG A 80 -11.76 -8.07 16.24
C ARG A 80 -11.43 -7.51 14.87
N PHE A 81 -12.33 -6.75 14.27
CA PHE A 81 -12.10 -6.09 12.99
C PHE A 81 -10.93 -5.11 13.05
N THR A 82 -10.91 -4.21 14.04
CA THR A 82 -9.81 -3.23 14.20
C THR A 82 -8.48 -3.94 14.41
N LYS A 83 -8.46 -5.01 15.20
CA LYS A 83 -7.28 -5.83 15.43
C LYS A 83 -6.81 -6.52 14.14
N ASP A 84 -7.72 -7.16 13.42
CA ASP A 84 -7.42 -7.88 12.18
C ASP A 84 -6.90 -6.90 11.11
N VAL A 85 -7.52 -5.72 10.99
CA VAL A 85 -7.06 -4.65 10.09
C VAL A 85 -5.68 -4.13 10.51
N SER A 86 -5.44 -3.92 11.80
CA SER A 86 -4.14 -3.45 12.29
C SER A 86 -3.04 -4.49 12.08
N GLU A 87 -3.36 -5.77 12.25
CA GLU A 87 -2.43 -6.87 11.99
C GLU A 87 -2.12 -7.00 10.49
N ILE A 88 -3.14 -6.88 9.64
CA ILE A 88 -2.93 -6.91 8.19
C ILE A 88 -2.15 -5.67 7.74
N LEU A 89 -2.48 -4.48 8.23
CA LEU A 89 -1.75 -3.26 7.89
C LEU A 89 -0.29 -3.35 8.34
N GLY A 90 -0.02 -3.87 9.55
CA GLY A 90 1.34 -4.11 10.01
C GLY A 90 2.09 -5.15 9.18
N ARG A 91 1.41 -6.20 8.70
CA ARG A 91 2.01 -7.20 7.81
C ARG A 91 2.27 -6.64 6.40
N VAL A 92 1.38 -5.78 5.91
CA VAL A 92 1.53 -5.05 4.65
C VAL A 92 2.68 -4.06 4.76
N GLU A 93 2.75 -3.27 5.83
CA GLU A 93 3.85 -2.31 6.05
C GLU A 93 5.20 -3.01 6.21
N ALA A 94 5.25 -4.13 6.95
CA ALA A 94 6.47 -4.92 7.06
C ALA A 94 6.85 -5.62 5.75
N GLY A 95 5.89 -6.20 5.03
CA GLY A 95 6.14 -6.96 3.80
C GLY A 95 6.47 -6.07 2.61
N PHE A 96 5.70 -5.01 2.38
CA PHE A 96 5.95 -4.05 1.31
C PHE A 96 7.05 -3.07 1.67
N GLY A 97 7.16 -2.61 2.92
CA GLY A 97 8.21 -1.69 3.34
C GLY A 97 9.60 -2.28 3.20
N GLU A 98 9.82 -3.52 3.66
CA GLU A 98 11.12 -4.19 3.52
C GLU A 98 11.48 -4.45 2.04
N ARG A 99 10.51 -4.85 1.22
CA ARG A 99 10.74 -5.15 -0.20
C ARG A 99 10.87 -3.90 -1.06
N LEU A 100 10.15 -2.82 -0.76
CA LEU A 100 10.33 -1.51 -1.41
C LEU A 100 11.69 -0.90 -1.03
N ARG A 101 12.11 -1.03 0.23
CA ARG A 101 13.45 -0.65 0.68
C ARG A 101 14.53 -1.45 -0.06
N HIS A 102 14.31 -2.75 -0.24
CA HIS A 102 15.23 -3.59 -1.01
C HIS A 102 15.29 -3.20 -2.50
N LEU A 103 14.14 -2.84 -3.10
CA LEU A 103 14.06 -2.30 -4.45
C LEU A 103 14.78 -0.95 -4.59
N ASP A 104 14.66 -0.04 -3.63
CA ASP A 104 15.35 1.26 -3.63
C ASP A 104 16.89 1.10 -3.47
N GLU A 105 17.32 0.17 -2.61
CA GLU A 105 18.72 -0.20 -2.44
C GLU A 105 19.31 -0.87 -3.70
N GLY A 106 18.57 -1.82 -4.30
CA GLY A 106 18.95 -2.50 -5.55
C GLY A 106 19.10 -1.51 -6.70
N TYR A 107 18.13 -0.61 -6.84
CA TYR A 107 18.13 0.44 -7.86
C TYR A 107 19.29 1.43 -7.69
N THR A 108 19.62 1.81 -6.45
CA THR A 108 20.81 2.62 -6.15
C THR A 108 22.09 1.88 -6.52
N GLY A 109 22.14 0.57 -6.26
CA GLY A 109 23.22 -0.32 -6.67
C GLY A 109 23.38 -0.35 -8.19
N LEU A 110 22.28 -0.56 -8.92
CA LEU A 110 22.23 -0.60 -10.38
C LEU A 110 22.69 0.71 -10.99
N LYS A 111 22.19 1.85 -10.50
CA LYS A 111 22.63 3.19 -10.93
C LYS A 111 24.14 3.36 -10.75
N SER A 112 24.68 2.92 -9.61
CA SER A 112 26.12 3.01 -9.33
C SER A 112 26.97 2.07 -10.19
N ALA A 113 26.44 0.90 -10.56
CA ALA A 113 27.08 -0.05 -11.45
C ALA A 113 27.10 0.45 -12.91
N VAL A 114 26.04 1.14 -13.33
CA VAL A 114 25.96 1.83 -14.62
C VAL A 114 26.91 3.05 -14.70
N GLU A 115 27.23 3.68 -13.57
CA GLU A 115 28.12 4.85 -13.50
C GLU A 115 29.62 4.51 -13.38
N LYS A 116 30.00 3.29 -12.98
CA LYS A 116 31.41 2.89 -12.78
C LYS A 116 32.00 2.17 -13.99
N LEU A 117 33.25 2.49 -14.33
CA LEU A 117 34.09 1.71 -15.26
C LEU A 117 35.07 0.81 -14.48
N PRO A 118 35.32 -0.44 -14.91
CA PRO A 118 34.78 -1.11 -16.11
C PRO A 118 33.34 -1.64 -15.91
N PHE A 119 32.49 -1.40 -16.90
CA PHE A 119 31.06 -1.78 -16.92
C PHE A 119 30.90 -3.25 -17.33
N ASP A 120 30.42 -4.09 -16.40
CA ASP A 120 30.17 -5.52 -16.61
C ASP A 120 28.70 -5.74 -17.02
N ARG A 121 28.44 -5.67 -18.33
CA ARG A 121 27.10 -5.66 -18.94
C ARG A 121 26.26 -6.89 -18.60
N ALA A 122 26.88 -8.07 -18.57
CA ALA A 122 26.17 -9.31 -18.30
C ALA A 122 25.53 -9.28 -16.90
N LYS A 123 26.24 -8.70 -15.92
CA LYS A 123 25.74 -8.54 -14.56
C LYS A 123 24.64 -7.49 -14.45
N ALA A 124 24.77 -6.36 -15.15
CA ALA A 124 23.74 -5.33 -15.13
C ALA A 124 22.42 -5.78 -15.79
N GLU A 125 22.48 -6.56 -16.88
CA GLU A 125 21.28 -7.16 -17.50
C GLU A 125 20.66 -8.25 -16.60
N GLU A 126 21.49 -9.04 -15.91
CA GLU A 126 21.04 -10.05 -14.95
C GLU A 126 20.35 -9.41 -13.73
N GLU A 127 20.96 -8.37 -13.14
CA GLU A 127 20.39 -7.60 -12.03
C GLU A 127 19.06 -6.91 -12.40
N ILE A 128 18.95 -6.32 -13.59
CA ILE A 128 17.68 -5.72 -14.08
C ILE A 128 16.59 -6.79 -14.21
N LYS A 129 16.95 -7.98 -14.69
CA LYS A 129 16.00 -9.06 -14.90
C LYS A 129 15.53 -9.68 -13.57
N GLU A 130 16.44 -9.81 -12.62
CA GLU A 130 16.09 -10.20 -11.24
C GLU A 130 15.18 -9.16 -10.58
N GLU A 131 15.43 -7.86 -10.75
CA GLU A 131 14.55 -6.81 -10.25
C GLU A 131 13.17 -6.80 -10.93
N GLU A 132 13.09 -7.04 -12.25
CA GLU A 132 11.81 -7.17 -12.97
C GLU A 132 10.99 -8.37 -12.46
N GLU A 133 11.63 -9.51 -12.18
CA GLU A 133 10.97 -10.68 -11.60
C GLU A 133 10.51 -10.43 -10.14
N GLN A 134 11.32 -9.76 -9.33
CA GLN A 134 10.95 -9.38 -7.98
C GLN A 134 9.75 -8.41 -7.98
N LEU A 135 9.74 -7.44 -8.89
CA LEU A 135 8.65 -6.50 -9.08
C LEU A 135 7.34 -7.22 -9.47
N GLN A 136 7.41 -8.19 -10.38
CA GLN A 136 6.25 -9.00 -10.76
C GLN A 136 5.71 -9.85 -9.59
N LYS A 137 6.58 -10.43 -8.77
CA LYS A 137 6.16 -11.21 -7.58
C LYS A 137 5.44 -10.31 -6.57
N VAL A 138 5.96 -9.10 -6.37
CA VAL A 138 5.33 -8.09 -5.49
C VAL A 138 3.96 -7.66 -6.04
N GLU A 139 3.81 -7.48 -7.36
CA GLU A 139 2.52 -7.17 -7.98
C GLU A 139 1.50 -8.32 -7.80
N GLN A 140 1.91 -9.57 -8.02
CA GLN A 140 1.02 -10.73 -7.90
C GLN A 140 0.57 -10.98 -6.45
N GLU A 141 1.50 -10.95 -5.49
CA GLU A 141 1.17 -11.09 -4.07
C GLU A 141 0.23 -9.96 -3.61
N ARG A 142 0.37 -8.75 -4.16
CA ARG A 142 -0.54 -7.62 -3.87
C ARG A 142 -1.96 -7.89 -4.35
N VAL A 143 -2.13 -8.40 -5.56
CA VAL A 143 -3.46 -8.73 -6.11
C VAL A 143 -4.14 -9.79 -5.25
N GLU A 144 -3.42 -10.83 -4.86
CA GLU A 144 -3.94 -11.87 -3.95
C GLU A 144 -4.32 -11.31 -2.58
N LEU A 145 -3.52 -10.39 -2.03
CA LEU A 145 -3.78 -9.79 -0.73
C LEU A 145 -5.03 -8.89 -0.77
N ILE A 146 -5.18 -8.08 -1.83
CA ILE A 146 -6.38 -7.25 -2.07
C ILE A 146 -7.62 -8.14 -2.27
N GLU A 147 -7.50 -9.24 -3.01
CA GLU A 147 -8.62 -10.15 -3.24
C GLU A 147 -9.02 -10.90 -1.95
N SER A 148 -8.04 -11.29 -1.14
CA SER A 148 -8.26 -11.90 0.18
C SER A 148 -8.91 -10.93 1.17
N LEU A 149 -8.55 -9.65 1.10
CA LEU A 149 -9.14 -8.56 1.87
C LEU A 149 -10.59 -8.32 1.45
N ALA A 150 -10.85 -8.22 0.15
CA ALA A 150 -12.20 -8.05 -0.39
C ALA A 150 -13.14 -9.23 -0.06
N LYS A 151 -12.61 -10.46 -0.01
CA LYS A 151 -13.38 -11.66 0.36
C LYS A 151 -13.65 -11.75 1.87
N ARG A 152 -12.69 -11.39 2.71
CA ARG A 152 -12.82 -11.46 4.18
C ARG A 152 -13.64 -10.32 4.76
N ALA A 153 -13.60 -9.17 4.11
CA ALA A 153 -14.16 -7.96 4.61
C ALA A 153 -15.40 -7.62 3.75
N GLN A 154 -16.58 -8.06 4.18
CA GLN A 154 -17.86 -7.46 3.75
C GLN A 154 -17.92 -6.00 4.27
N LEU A 155 -17.03 -5.14 3.77
CA LEU A 155 -16.81 -3.79 4.28
C LEU A 155 -17.90 -2.84 3.84
N GLN A 156 -18.25 -1.90 4.73
CA GLN A 156 -19.01 -0.72 4.37
C GLN A 156 -18.20 0.16 3.41
N GLU A 157 -18.90 0.84 2.49
CA GLU A 157 -18.32 1.47 1.30
C GLU A 157 -17.36 2.63 1.58
N GLU A 158 -17.43 3.19 2.80
CA GLU A 158 -16.60 4.29 3.27
C GLU A 158 -15.20 3.83 3.71
N GLU A 159 -15.10 2.63 4.30
CA GLU A 159 -13.84 2.03 4.75
C GLU A 159 -13.11 1.35 3.60
N LYS A 160 -13.86 0.84 2.61
CA LYS A 160 -13.33 0.41 1.32
C LYS A 160 -12.60 1.56 0.64
N ARG A 161 -13.17 2.77 0.63
CA ARG A 161 -12.52 3.95 0.06
C ARG A 161 -11.19 4.27 0.72
N SER A 162 -11.08 4.24 2.05
CA SER A 162 -9.82 4.60 2.73
C SER A 162 -8.68 3.61 2.43
N LEU A 163 -8.99 2.31 2.32
CA LEU A 163 -8.06 1.27 1.88
C LEU A 163 -7.63 1.47 0.42
N PHE A 164 -8.57 1.73 -0.49
CA PHE A 164 -8.26 2.00 -1.89
C PHE A 164 -7.42 3.26 -2.08
N THR A 165 -7.67 4.33 -1.31
CA THR A 165 -6.86 5.56 -1.38
C THR A 165 -5.42 5.32 -0.96
N ARG A 166 -5.17 4.56 0.12
CA ARG A 166 -3.80 4.21 0.54
C ARG A 166 -3.11 3.28 -0.47
N LEU A 167 -3.87 2.41 -1.13
CA LEU A 167 -3.35 1.58 -2.22
C LEU A 167 -2.99 2.43 -3.46
N GLU A 168 -3.78 3.46 -3.79
CA GLU A 168 -3.46 4.39 -4.88
C GLU A 168 -2.22 5.25 -4.59
N GLU A 169 -2.01 5.66 -3.34
CA GLU A 169 -0.78 6.38 -2.95
C GLU A 169 0.46 5.50 -3.14
N GLN A 170 0.40 4.24 -2.72
CA GLN A 170 1.50 3.30 -2.95
C GLN A 170 1.70 2.96 -4.44
N ASP A 171 0.63 2.95 -5.24
CA ASP A 171 0.73 2.81 -6.71
C ASP A 171 1.51 3.96 -7.35
N LYS A 172 1.40 5.17 -6.80
CA LYS A 172 2.19 6.31 -7.31
C LYS A 172 3.68 6.08 -7.10
N GLU A 173 4.10 5.58 -5.95
CA GLU A 173 5.51 5.28 -5.65
C GLU A 173 6.05 4.14 -6.54
N LEU A 174 5.25 3.09 -6.72
CA LEU A 174 5.57 1.98 -7.62
C LEU A 174 5.63 2.43 -9.09
N SER A 175 4.75 3.34 -9.49
CA SER A 175 4.76 3.94 -10.83
C SER A 175 5.99 4.83 -11.08
N SER A 176 6.52 5.51 -10.06
CA SER A 176 7.77 6.25 -10.17
C SER A 176 8.95 5.29 -10.35
N ALA A 177 9.05 4.25 -9.53
CA ALA A 177 10.10 3.24 -9.65
C ALA A 177 10.08 2.56 -11.03
N ARG A 178 8.89 2.22 -11.54
CA ARG A 178 8.72 1.64 -12.89
C ARG A 178 9.15 2.59 -14.00
N ARG A 179 8.82 3.88 -13.89
CA ARG A 179 9.25 4.92 -14.86
C ARG A 179 10.77 5.08 -14.85
N GLU A 180 11.37 4.97 -13.68
CA GLU A 180 12.81 5.09 -13.49
C GLU A 180 13.58 3.87 -14.03
N LEU A 181 13.10 2.65 -13.76
CA LEU A 181 13.61 1.43 -14.41
C LEU A 181 13.50 1.49 -15.92
N HIS A 182 12.35 1.95 -16.45
CA HIS A 182 12.19 2.13 -17.89
C HIS A 182 13.19 3.17 -18.44
N PHE A 183 13.50 4.21 -17.66
CA PHE A 183 14.48 5.21 -18.04
C PHE A 183 15.91 4.65 -18.04
N LEU A 184 16.32 3.88 -17.03
CA LEU A 184 17.62 3.18 -17.02
C LEU A 184 17.74 2.19 -18.15
N ARG A 185 16.71 1.38 -18.41
CA ARG A 185 16.70 0.45 -19.54
C ARG A 185 16.85 1.17 -20.87
N ARG A 186 16.18 2.31 -21.06
CA ARG A 186 16.39 3.17 -22.24
C ARG A 186 17.80 3.72 -22.30
N ARG A 187 18.41 4.12 -21.18
CA ARG A 187 19.81 4.59 -21.15
C ARG A 187 20.81 3.47 -21.43
N LEU A 188 20.55 2.27 -20.94
CA LEU A 188 21.37 1.08 -21.19
C LEU A 188 21.30 0.69 -22.68
N HIS A 189 20.10 0.67 -23.26
CA HIS A 189 19.91 0.48 -24.71
C HIS A 189 20.41 1.67 -25.55
N ALA A 190 20.35 2.90 -25.07
CA ALA A 190 20.92 4.07 -25.76
C ALA A 190 22.46 4.06 -25.70
N ALA A 191 23.06 3.49 -24.65
CA ALA A 191 24.49 3.21 -24.55
C ALA A 191 24.92 2.02 -25.41
N GLU A 192 23.96 1.21 -25.88
CA GLU A 192 24.16 -0.02 -26.67
C GLU A 192 24.40 0.26 -28.16
N VAL A 193 23.91 1.38 -28.71
CA VAL A 193 23.93 1.60 -30.17
C VAL A 193 24.83 2.77 -30.57
N VAL A 194 26.14 2.59 -30.42
CA VAL A 194 27.08 3.19 -31.38
C VAL A 194 27.26 2.15 -32.49
N ASP A 195 26.23 2.03 -33.31
CA ASP A 195 26.28 1.24 -34.54
C ASP A 195 27.06 2.08 -35.57
N GLU A 196 28.02 1.49 -36.29
CA GLU A 196 28.70 2.17 -37.40
C GLU A 196 27.68 2.71 -38.43
N ASP A 197 26.50 2.10 -38.50
CA ASP A 197 25.38 2.55 -39.33
C ASP A 197 24.70 3.84 -38.83
N LEU A 198 24.74 4.18 -37.55
CA LEU A 198 24.20 5.47 -37.04
C LEU A 198 25.08 6.64 -37.46
N VAL A 199 26.40 6.48 -37.43
CA VAL A 199 27.36 7.48 -37.94
C VAL A 199 27.21 7.68 -39.45
N ARG A 200 26.80 6.63 -40.18
CA ARG A 200 26.47 6.67 -41.62
C ARG A 200 25.09 7.29 -41.93
N ARG A 201 24.13 7.21 -41.02
CA ARG A 201 22.79 7.83 -41.14
C ARG A 201 22.78 9.33 -40.92
N ILE A 202 23.84 9.89 -40.34
CA ILE A 202 24.00 11.33 -40.18
C ILE A 202 24.15 11.96 -41.57
N PRO A 203 23.28 12.91 -41.95
CA PRO A 203 23.34 13.54 -43.27
C PRO A 203 24.71 14.15 -43.57
N SER A 204 25.16 14.02 -44.82
CA SER A 204 26.47 14.53 -45.26
C SER A 204 26.68 16.02 -45.00
N HIS A 205 25.62 16.82 -44.99
CA HIS A 205 25.68 18.25 -44.67
C HIS A 205 26.02 18.50 -43.19
N VAL A 206 25.46 17.73 -42.25
CA VAL A 206 25.78 17.82 -40.81
C VAL A 206 27.24 17.44 -40.57
N ARG A 207 27.71 16.38 -41.24
CA ARG A 207 29.13 15.96 -41.19
C ARG A 207 30.06 17.03 -41.73
N HIS A 208 29.71 17.66 -42.86
CA HIS A 208 30.51 18.72 -43.46
C HIS A 208 30.53 20.00 -42.61
N MET A 209 29.38 20.39 -42.05
CA MET A 209 29.28 21.54 -41.14
C MET A 209 30.07 21.30 -39.86
N LEU A 210 29.97 20.10 -39.26
CA LEU A 210 30.73 19.73 -38.08
C LEU A 210 32.24 19.73 -38.37
N ASN A 211 32.68 19.22 -39.52
CA ASN A 211 34.08 19.25 -39.94
C ASN A 211 34.61 20.67 -40.22
N LYS A 212 33.73 21.58 -40.65
CA LYS A 212 34.08 22.99 -40.89
C LYS A 212 34.14 23.79 -39.58
N ALA A 213 33.26 23.46 -38.64
CA ALA A 213 33.12 24.19 -37.39
C ALA A 213 34.07 23.68 -36.30
N VAL A 214 34.34 22.38 -36.28
CA VAL A 214 35.35 21.75 -35.42
C VAL A 214 36.71 21.93 -36.08
N GLY A 215 37.40 23.01 -35.72
CA GLY A 215 38.70 23.36 -36.28
C GLY A 215 39.77 22.27 -36.05
N LEU A 216 40.88 22.37 -36.81
CA LEU A 216 42.01 21.42 -36.76
C LEU A 216 42.48 21.07 -35.35
N LYS A 217 42.37 22.00 -34.40
CA LYS A 217 42.82 21.85 -33.02
C LYS A 217 42.05 20.82 -32.19
N VAL A 218 40.79 20.54 -32.52
CA VAL A 218 39.98 19.52 -31.82
C VAL A 218 40.19 18.16 -32.46
N LEU A 219 40.29 18.12 -33.80
CA LEU A 219 40.60 16.90 -34.55
C LEU A 219 42.01 16.38 -34.25
N ASP A 220 42.98 17.28 -34.05
CA ASP A 220 44.35 16.92 -33.66
C ASP A 220 44.40 16.30 -32.25
N GLU A 221 43.63 16.80 -31.30
CA GLU A 221 43.54 16.19 -29.96
C GLU A 221 42.88 14.81 -29.97
N ILE A 222 41.91 14.58 -30.86
CA ILE A 222 41.31 13.26 -31.08
C ILE A 222 42.36 12.29 -31.64
N SER A 223 43.23 12.74 -32.56
CA SER A 223 44.34 11.94 -33.09
C SER A 223 45.36 11.52 -32.02
N HIS A 224 45.57 12.37 -31.00
CA HIS A 224 46.47 12.09 -29.89
C HIS A 224 45.83 11.29 -28.74
N GLY A 225 44.60 10.79 -28.94
CA GLY A 225 43.90 9.96 -27.94
C GLY A 225 43.49 10.73 -26.69
N ALA A 226 43.18 12.03 -26.83
CA ALA A 226 42.75 12.84 -25.70
C ALA A 226 41.47 12.26 -25.04
N PRO A 227 41.38 12.26 -23.70
CA PRO A 227 40.16 11.89 -22.98
C PRO A 227 38.95 12.72 -23.42
N MET A 228 37.77 12.10 -23.44
CA MET A 228 36.47 12.73 -23.79
C MET A 228 36.24 14.08 -23.09
N ARG A 229 36.67 14.21 -21.83
CA ARG A 229 36.54 15.45 -21.05
C ARG A 229 37.28 16.65 -21.67
N ILE A 230 38.45 16.41 -22.27
CA ILE A 230 39.25 17.46 -22.91
C ILE A 230 38.59 17.89 -24.23
N ILE A 231 38.07 16.91 -24.98
CA ILE A 231 37.37 17.14 -26.25
C ILE A 231 36.04 17.87 -26.02
N ASN A 232 35.27 17.48 -24.99
CA ASN A 232 34.06 18.22 -24.58
C ASN A 232 34.37 19.65 -24.18
N ARG A 233 35.44 19.87 -23.42
CA ARG A 233 35.85 21.22 -23.00
C ARG A 233 36.14 22.12 -24.20
N ARG A 234 36.83 21.59 -25.21
CA ARG A 234 37.15 22.35 -26.43
C ARG A 234 35.96 22.52 -27.36
N PHE A 235 35.13 21.49 -27.49
CA PHE A 235 33.88 21.57 -28.24
C PHE A 235 32.95 22.62 -27.64
N ASN A 236 32.81 22.64 -26.31
CA ASN A 236 32.01 23.63 -25.60
C ASN A 236 32.56 25.06 -25.77
N ALA A 237 33.88 25.24 -25.89
CA ALA A 237 34.45 26.56 -26.20
C ALA A 237 34.13 27.04 -27.63
N LEU A 238 33.91 26.12 -28.57
CA LEU A 238 33.51 26.44 -29.94
C LEU A 238 31.99 26.54 -30.09
N ARG A 239 31.23 25.96 -29.16
CA ARG A 239 29.76 25.94 -29.17
C ARG A 239 29.16 27.33 -29.23
N ASP A 240 29.74 28.29 -28.51
CA ASP A 240 29.26 29.67 -28.47
C ASP A 240 29.41 30.39 -29.82
N GLU A 241 30.24 29.86 -30.72
CA GLU A 241 30.45 30.37 -32.08
C GLU A 241 29.55 29.65 -33.12
N LEU A 242 28.82 28.61 -32.72
CA LEU A 242 27.94 27.84 -33.61
C LEU A 242 26.55 28.47 -33.70
N PRO A 243 25.92 28.50 -34.88
CA PRO A 243 24.51 28.90 -35.00
C PRO A 243 23.60 28.03 -34.14
N THR A 244 22.65 28.62 -33.41
CA THR A 244 21.71 27.89 -32.53
C THR A 244 20.96 26.77 -33.26
N ARG A 245 20.57 27.02 -34.52
CA ARG A 245 19.93 26.02 -35.39
C ARG A 245 20.81 24.78 -35.61
N PHE A 246 22.12 24.96 -35.71
CA PHE A 246 23.04 23.85 -35.89
C PHE A 246 23.18 23.03 -34.59
N ILE A 247 23.15 23.67 -33.42
CA ILE A 247 23.15 22.96 -32.13
C ILE A 247 21.87 22.14 -31.96
N GLU A 248 20.73 22.69 -32.39
CA GLU A 248 19.44 21.97 -32.42
C GLU A 248 19.49 20.75 -33.35
N GLU A 249 20.06 20.89 -34.55
CA GLU A 249 20.29 19.77 -35.46
C GLU A 249 21.23 18.71 -34.84
N LEU A 250 22.34 19.13 -34.21
CA LEU A 250 23.25 18.20 -33.53
C LEU A 250 22.55 17.45 -32.39
N ARG A 251 21.59 18.09 -31.71
CA ARG A 251 20.78 17.46 -30.66
C ARG A 251 19.76 16.49 -31.26
N GLU A 252 19.14 16.85 -32.38
CA GLU A 252 18.21 15.98 -33.12
C GLU A 252 18.88 14.67 -33.56
N PHE A 253 20.15 14.75 -33.99
CA PHE A 253 20.94 13.58 -34.37
C PHE A 253 21.67 12.90 -33.20
N GLY A 254 21.45 13.34 -31.95
CA GLY A 254 22.05 12.74 -30.76
C GLY A 254 23.58 12.89 -30.67
N ILE A 255 24.17 13.86 -31.40
CA ILE A 255 25.60 14.20 -31.39
C ILE A 255 25.96 14.98 -30.11
N VAL A 256 25.01 15.77 -29.59
CA VAL A 256 25.11 16.49 -28.32
C VAL A 256 23.92 16.20 -27.42
N ASP A 257 24.13 16.23 -26.10
CA ASP A 257 23.09 15.98 -25.10
C ASP A 257 22.21 17.21 -24.80
N SER A 258 21.34 17.09 -23.79
CA SER A 258 20.46 18.17 -23.33
C SER A 258 21.25 19.39 -22.82
N ASP A 259 22.41 19.15 -22.20
CA ASP A 259 23.30 20.16 -21.67
C ASP A 259 24.19 20.75 -22.78
N GLY A 260 24.21 20.11 -23.95
CA GLY A 260 24.94 20.47 -25.16
C GLY A 260 26.39 20.01 -25.16
N GLU A 261 26.73 19.02 -24.32
CA GLU A 261 28.02 18.34 -24.38
C GLU A 261 28.02 17.26 -25.46
N LEU A 262 29.18 16.91 -26.03
CA LEU A 262 29.24 15.82 -27.00
C LEU A 262 28.86 14.50 -26.32
N THR A 263 28.02 13.76 -27.01
CA THR A 263 27.72 12.37 -26.67
C THR A 263 28.80 11.45 -27.22
N ARG A 264 28.73 10.16 -26.86
CA ARG A 264 29.57 9.11 -27.45
C ARG A 264 29.43 9.02 -28.98
N ILE A 265 28.24 9.29 -29.51
CA ILE A 265 27.96 9.33 -30.96
C ILE A 265 28.71 10.50 -31.59
N GLY A 266 28.68 11.68 -30.95
CA GLY A 266 29.41 12.84 -31.42
C GLY A 266 30.93 12.64 -31.42
N PHE A 267 31.47 11.98 -30.40
CA PHE A 267 32.89 11.64 -30.35
C PHE A 267 33.33 10.71 -31.47
N GLU A 268 32.59 9.63 -31.70
CA GLU A 268 32.89 8.66 -32.76
C GLU A 268 32.70 9.26 -34.15
N LEU A 269 31.71 10.16 -34.33
CA LEU A 269 31.57 10.94 -35.55
C LEU A 269 32.80 11.82 -35.80
N LEU A 270 33.31 12.53 -34.79
CA LEU A 270 34.52 13.35 -34.94
C LEU A 270 35.75 12.51 -35.27
N LYS A 271 35.85 11.31 -34.68
CA LYS A 271 36.90 10.33 -34.99
C LYS A 271 36.80 9.83 -36.43
N SER A 272 35.58 9.55 -36.92
CA SER A 272 35.34 9.15 -38.32
C SER A 272 35.72 10.26 -39.32
N ILE A 273 35.39 11.52 -39.01
CA ILE A 273 35.75 12.70 -39.81
C ILE A 273 37.27 12.86 -39.88
N ASN A 274 37.98 12.58 -38.79
CA ASN A 274 39.44 12.63 -38.74
C ASN A 274 40.07 11.49 -39.57
N SER A 275 39.51 10.28 -39.51
CA SER A 275 40.00 9.15 -40.32
C SER A 275 39.74 9.31 -41.82
N GLU A 276 38.72 10.07 -42.23
CA GLU A 276 38.46 10.40 -43.64
C GLU A 276 39.43 11.47 -44.20
N ARG A 277 40.23 12.12 -43.36
CA ARG A 277 41.22 13.16 -43.73
C ARG A 277 42.67 12.67 -43.80
N SER A 278 43.01 11.54 -43.18
CA SER A 278 44.35 10.90 -43.26
C SER A 278 44.49 10.05 -44.52
#